data_AF-A0A945ATH3-F1
#
_entry.id   AF-A0A945ATH3-F1
#
_cell.length_a   1.000
_cell.length_b   1.000
_cell.length_c   1.000
_cell.angle_alpha   90.00
_cell.angle_beta   90.00
_cell.angle_gamma   90.00
#
_symmetry.space_group_name_H-M   'P 1'
#
loop_
_entity.id
_entity.type
_entity.pdbx_description
1 polymer ?
#
loop_
_entity_poly.entity_id
_entity_poly.type
_entity_poly.pdbx_seq_one_letter_code
_entity_poly.pdbx_strand_id
1 'polypeptide(L)'
;MSWRKRLEDSKPSEVDVWSKRVAQLEAQIADSGVDAKLFGYTEKQLPDGTPRTPLEELIRWRLWNRTGGGLMAELGSHQLDAAGIFISAMHGKGKKVKPLTVTAVGNRSIFPDDREVDDHVYCMYEYPAPDYVENPNKKIVVTYSSINGNGFGGYGEVVMGTEGTLLLEQEQNVMLYKGSSRDTRVTVSKSKSGEAVLDTTESGGAGSVAAVPTTASGKAPPSRGYTEEMEHWAWCIRNPDPANQPRCKPEVALADAVIALVSNVALKKSGEQPRVDFKEEWFDIESDVTPEGVKPDLQREQYKI
;
A
#
# COMPACT_ATOMS: atom_id res chain seq x y z
N MET A 1 24.38 -18.28 23.61
CA MET A 1 23.66 -18.01 24.87
C MET A 1 22.22 -18.42 24.69
N SER A 2 21.63 -19.15 25.65
CA SER A 2 20.18 -19.40 25.66
C SER A 2 19.44 -18.06 25.74
N TRP A 3 18.43 -17.84 24.91
CA TRP A 3 17.61 -16.63 24.90
C TRP A 3 16.91 -16.39 26.25
N ARG A 4 16.60 -17.45 27.00
CA ARG A 4 16.13 -17.36 28.40
C ARG A 4 17.16 -16.67 29.30
N LYS A 5 18.43 -17.06 29.18
CA LYS A 5 19.51 -16.43 29.93
C LYS A 5 19.70 -14.96 29.55
N ARG A 6 19.49 -14.61 28.28
CA ARG A 6 19.57 -13.21 27.84
C ARG A 6 18.44 -12.35 28.45
N LEU A 7 17.26 -12.92 28.65
CA LEU A 7 16.17 -12.29 29.41
C LEU A 7 16.53 -12.14 30.90
N GLU A 8 17.10 -13.18 31.52
CA GLU A 8 17.56 -13.14 32.93
C GLU A 8 18.62 -12.05 33.17
N ASP A 9 19.54 -11.88 32.22
CA ASP A 9 20.63 -10.90 32.28
C ASP A 9 20.20 -9.50 31.76
N SER A 10 18.92 -9.30 31.40
CA SER A 10 18.44 -8.06 30.79
C SER A 10 18.35 -6.90 31.78
N LYS A 11 18.64 -5.68 31.31
CA LYS A 11 18.38 -4.46 32.08
C LYS A 11 16.87 -4.28 32.28
N PRO A 12 16.39 -3.65 33.36
CA PRO A 12 14.95 -3.43 33.60
C PRO A 12 14.19 -2.81 32.42
N SER A 13 14.83 -1.90 31.67
CA SER A 13 14.26 -1.27 30.47
C SER A 13 14.06 -2.21 29.28
N GLU A 14 14.73 -3.36 29.27
CA GLU A 14 14.72 -4.33 28.16
C GLU A 14 13.93 -5.60 28.49
N VAL A 15 13.53 -5.80 29.76
CA VAL A 15 12.84 -7.01 30.23
C VAL A 15 11.56 -7.27 29.45
N ASP A 16 10.72 -6.26 29.21
CA ASP A 16 9.47 -6.43 28.44
C ASP A 16 9.73 -6.87 27.00
N VAL A 17 10.70 -6.22 26.33
CA VAL A 17 11.11 -6.55 24.96
C VAL A 17 11.64 -7.97 24.88
N TRP A 18 12.53 -8.36 25.80
CA TRP A 18 13.08 -9.72 25.82
C TRP A 18 12.03 -10.74 26.21
N SER A 19 11.09 -10.44 27.10
CA SER A 19 10.00 -11.34 27.48
C SER A 19 9.14 -11.68 26.27
N LYS A 20 8.76 -10.66 25.47
CA LYS A 20 8.01 -10.85 24.21
C LYS A 20 8.79 -11.68 23.19
N ARG A 21 10.09 -11.39 23.00
CA ARG A 21 10.96 -12.15 22.08
C ARG A 21 11.10 -13.61 22.50
N VAL A 22 11.26 -13.85 23.80
CA VAL A 22 11.36 -15.20 24.36
C VAL A 22 10.05 -15.96 24.16
N ALA A 23 8.91 -15.38 24.50
CA ALA A 23 7.61 -15.99 24.27
C ALA A 23 7.36 -16.29 22.79
N GLN A 24 7.74 -15.38 21.89
CA GLN A 24 7.67 -15.60 20.45
C GLN A 24 8.53 -16.79 19.99
N LEU A 25 9.78 -16.88 20.46
CA LEU A 25 10.66 -18.00 20.15
C LEU A 25 10.13 -19.32 20.70
N GLU A 26 9.56 -19.33 21.90
CA GLU A 26 8.92 -20.51 22.48
C GLU A 26 7.75 -21.00 21.65
N ALA A 27 6.88 -20.08 21.19
CA ALA A 27 5.80 -20.42 20.27
C ALA A 27 6.33 -20.98 18.94
N GLN A 28 7.34 -20.33 18.34
CA GLN A 28 7.97 -20.80 17.10
C GLN A 28 8.59 -22.19 17.23
N ILE A 29 9.18 -22.50 18.39
CA ILE A 29 9.72 -23.83 18.67
C ILE A 29 8.57 -24.84 18.84
N ALA A 30 7.49 -24.46 19.52
CA ALA A 30 6.31 -25.31 19.67
C ALA A 30 5.68 -25.65 18.31
N ASP A 31 5.74 -24.75 17.34
CA ASP A 31 5.27 -24.96 15.97
C ASP A 31 6.12 -25.95 15.17
N SER A 32 7.27 -26.43 15.69
CA SER A 32 8.13 -27.40 14.99
C SER A 32 7.44 -28.73 14.64
N GLY A 33 6.37 -29.08 15.35
CA GLY A 33 5.55 -30.27 15.07
C GLY A 33 4.48 -30.06 13.99
N VAL A 34 4.32 -28.85 13.46
CA VAL A 34 3.29 -28.55 12.45
C VAL A 34 3.68 -29.16 11.11
N ASP A 35 2.86 -30.10 10.63
CA ASP A 35 2.97 -30.61 9.26
C ASP A 35 2.28 -29.65 8.28
N ALA A 36 3.01 -28.63 7.85
CA ALA A 36 2.52 -27.62 6.92
C ALA A 36 2.09 -28.19 5.56
N LYS A 37 2.54 -29.40 5.17
CA LYS A 37 2.12 -30.04 3.92
C LYS A 37 0.61 -30.30 3.88
N LEU A 38 0.02 -30.61 5.03
CA LEU A 38 -1.42 -30.84 5.17
C LEU A 38 -2.26 -29.62 4.83
N PHE A 39 -1.67 -28.42 4.87
CA PHE A 39 -2.32 -27.14 4.58
C PHE A 39 -1.93 -26.59 3.19
N GLY A 40 -1.34 -27.41 2.33
CA GLY A 40 -0.98 -27.02 0.95
C GLY A 40 0.31 -26.19 0.84
N TYR A 41 1.15 -26.19 1.87
CA TYR A 41 2.52 -25.70 1.77
C TYR A 41 3.44 -26.76 1.18
N THR A 42 4.44 -26.31 0.46
CA THR A 42 5.27 -27.11 -0.44
C THR A 42 6.75 -26.88 -0.17
N GLU A 43 7.56 -27.86 -0.54
CA GLU A 43 9.01 -27.69 -0.51
C GLU A 43 9.46 -26.88 -1.74
N LYS A 44 10.41 -25.97 -1.54
CA LYS A 44 11.03 -25.17 -2.61
C LYS A 44 12.54 -25.36 -2.58
N GLN A 45 13.20 -25.27 -3.73
CA GLN A 45 14.65 -25.09 -3.80
C GLN A 45 14.95 -23.66 -4.20
N LEU A 46 15.85 -23.03 -3.46
CA LEU A 46 16.42 -21.74 -3.85
C LEU A 46 17.37 -21.91 -5.05
N PRO A 47 17.73 -20.81 -5.75
CA PRO A 47 18.67 -20.88 -6.88
C PRO A 47 20.06 -21.42 -6.52
N ASP A 48 20.47 -21.33 -5.25
CA ASP A 48 21.71 -21.93 -4.73
C ASP A 48 21.58 -23.42 -4.35
N GLY A 49 20.40 -24.02 -4.56
CA GLY A 49 20.09 -25.42 -4.22
C GLY A 49 19.65 -25.64 -2.77
N THR A 50 19.62 -24.61 -1.93
CA THR A 50 19.17 -24.74 -0.53
C THR A 50 17.68 -25.08 -0.48
N PRO A 51 17.28 -26.17 0.20
CA PRO A 51 15.88 -26.51 0.34
C PRO A 51 15.18 -25.60 1.36
N ARG A 52 13.93 -25.26 1.08
CA ARG A 52 12.98 -24.56 1.94
C ARG A 52 11.85 -25.52 2.24
N THR A 53 11.70 -25.87 3.51
CA THR A 53 10.67 -26.81 3.93
C THR A 53 9.27 -26.19 3.79
N PRO A 54 8.20 -27.00 3.70
CA PRO A 54 6.83 -26.51 3.78
C PRO A 54 6.54 -25.64 5.01
N LEU A 55 7.13 -25.98 6.16
CA LEU A 55 7.00 -25.18 7.39
C LEU A 55 7.66 -23.82 7.22
N GLU A 56 8.82 -23.76 6.57
CA GLU A 56 9.46 -22.49 6.24
C GLU A 56 8.64 -21.68 5.22
N GLU A 57 8.02 -22.32 4.23
CA GLU A 57 7.10 -21.63 3.30
C GLU A 57 5.93 -21.01 4.06
N LEU A 58 5.33 -21.72 5.03
CA LEU A 58 4.28 -21.19 5.91
C LEU A 58 4.77 -19.99 6.73
N ILE A 59 5.92 -20.11 7.41
CA ILE A 59 6.46 -19.01 8.23
C ILE A 59 6.77 -17.78 7.36
N ARG A 60 7.28 -18.00 6.15
CA ARG A 60 7.71 -16.96 5.21
C ARG A 60 6.68 -16.73 4.10
N TRP A 61 5.40 -17.04 4.31
CA TRP A 61 4.38 -17.09 3.26
C TRP A 61 4.27 -15.79 2.46
N ARG A 62 4.52 -14.65 3.11
CA ARG A 62 4.55 -13.31 2.52
C ARG A 62 5.61 -13.12 1.43
N LEU A 63 6.68 -13.91 1.46
CA LEU A 63 7.85 -13.76 0.61
C LEU A 63 7.80 -14.56 -0.70
N TRP A 64 6.74 -15.35 -0.90
CA TRP A 64 6.58 -16.21 -2.08
C TRP A 64 5.42 -15.73 -2.94
N ASN A 65 5.60 -15.77 -4.26
CA ASN A 65 4.57 -15.30 -5.21
C ASN A 65 3.27 -16.10 -5.08
N ARG A 66 3.39 -17.40 -4.78
CA ARG A 66 2.25 -18.32 -4.66
C ARG A 66 1.36 -18.01 -3.45
N THR A 67 1.93 -17.50 -2.36
CA THR A 67 1.24 -17.38 -1.07
C THR A 67 1.04 -15.94 -0.61
N GLY A 68 1.93 -15.01 -0.98
CA GLY A 68 1.97 -13.66 -0.41
C GLY A 68 1.58 -12.51 -1.33
N GLY A 69 1.82 -12.62 -2.64
CA GLY A 69 1.53 -11.54 -3.60
C GLY A 69 2.42 -10.28 -3.46
N GLY A 70 3.38 -10.26 -2.55
CA GLY A 70 4.38 -9.19 -2.41
C GLY A 70 3.82 -7.84 -1.97
N LEU A 71 4.67 -6.80 -2.01
CA LEU A 71 4.36 -5.48 -1.44
C LEU A 71 3.08 -4.83 -2.00
N MET A 72 2.70 -5.11 -3.25
CA MET A 72 1.45 -4.60 -3.80
C MET A 72 0.21 -5.23 -3.15
N ALA A 73 0.26 -6.52 -2.82
CA ALA A 73 -0.84 -7.17 -2.11
C ALA A 73 -0.89 -6.74 -0.62
N GLU A 74 0.29 -6.59 0.00
CA GLU A 74 0.39 -6.35 1.45
C GLU A 74 0.16 -4.90 1.88
N LEU A 75 0.72 -3.96 1.14
CA LEU A 75 0.71 -2.54 1.49
C LEU A 75 0.05 -1.72 0.38
N GLY A 76 0.45 -1.96 -0.88
CA GLY A 76 0.00 -1.18 -2.01
C GLY A 76 -1.53 -1.14 -2.18
N SER A 77 -2.21 -2.24 -1.90
CA SER A 77 -3.68 -2.32 -1.86
C SER A 77 -4.30 -1.26 -0.93
N HIS A 78 -3.75 -1.08 0.27
CA HIS A 78 -4.22 -0.10 1.25
C HIS A 78 -3.98 1.34 0.81
N GLN A 79 -2.75 1.67 0.40
CA GLN A 79 -2.43 3.05 0.01
C GLN A 79 -3.10 3.46 -1.31
N LEU A 80 -3.31 2.51 -2.23
CA LEU A 80 -4.01 2.80 -3.48
C LEU A 80 -5.52 2.93 -3.27
N ASP A 81 -6.12 2.21 -2.33
CA ASP A 81 -7.50 2.48 -1.93
C ASP A 81 -7.62 3.88 -1.31
N ALA A 82 -6.70 4.27 -0.42
CA ALA A 82 -6.65 5.61 0.16
C ALA A 82 -6.51 6.71 -0.91
N ALA A 83 -5.58 6.55 -1.86
CA ALA A 83 -5.48 7.44 -3.02
C ALA A 83 -6.78 7.47 -3.85
N GLY A 84 -7.40 6.30 -4.02
CA GLY A 84 -8.68 6.13 -4.69
C GLY A 84 -9.82 6.91 -4.03
N ILE A 85 -9.82 7.07 -2.71
CA ILE A 85 -10.81 7.90 -1.98
C ILE A 85 -10.71 9.36 -2.42
N PHE A 86 -9.50 9.93 -2.48
CA PHE A 86 -9.30 11.32 -2.91
C PHE A 86 -9.73 11.54 -4.36
N ILE A 87 -9.34 10.63 -5.25
CA ILE A 87 -9.70 10.69 -6.67
C ILE A 87 -11.22 10.59 -6.81
N SER A 88 -11.84 9.61 -6.15
CA SER A 88 -13.28 9.39 -6.22
C SER A 88 -14.08 10.58 -5.72
N ALA A 89 -13.59 11.29 -4.68
CA ALA A 89 -14.23 12.49 -4.16
C ALA A 89 -14.36 13.61 -5.22
N MET A 90 -13.49 13.64 -6.23
CA MET A 90 -13.58 14.60 -7.35
C MET A 90 -14.72 14.29 -8.34
N HIS A 91 -15.23 13.05 -8.34
CA HIS A 91 -16.27 12.57 -9.27
C HIS A 91 -17.67 12.46 -8.62
N GLY A 92 -17.82 12.93 -7.39
CA GLY A 92 -19.08 12.88 -6.64
C GLY A 92 -19.15 11.71 -5.65
N LYS A 93 -20.25 11.63 -4.89
CA LYS A 93 -20.40 10.65 -3.82
C LYS A 93 -20.65 9.24 -4.36
N GLY A 94 -19.95 8.26 -3.77
CA GLY A 94 -20.33 6.84 -3.86
C GLY A 94 -19.85 6.08 -5.09
N LYS A 95 -19.02 6.67 -5.96
CA LYS A 95 -18.44 5.98 -7.12
C LYS A 95 -16.93 5.86 -6.98
N LYS A 96 -16.43 4.63 -6.82
CA LYS A 96 -14.99 4.34 -6.89
C LYS A 96 -14.50 4.58 -8.32
N VAL A 97 -13.51 5.44 -8.48
CA VAL A 97 -12.84 5.69 -9.76
C VAL A 97 -11.72 4.67 -9.94
N LYS A 98 -11.69 4.03 -11.11
CA LYS A 98 -10.74 2.96 -11.44
C LYS A 98 -9.56 3.54 -12.26
N PRO A 99 -8.35 3.01 -12.13
CA PRO A 99 -7.22 3.43 -12.95
C PRO A 99 -7.43 3.05 -14.42
N LEU A 100 -6.84 3.83 -15.31
CA LEU A 100 -6.73 3.57 -16.75
C LEU A 100 -5.56 2.67 -17.04
N THR A 101 -4.37 2.99 -16.50
CA THR A 101 -3.13 2.24 -16.77
C THR A 101 -2.20 2.20 -15.56
N VAL A 102 -1.28 1.23 -15.54
CA VAL A 102 -0.13 1.19 -14.63
C VAL A 102 1.17 0.92 -15.38
N THR A 103 2.23 1.58 -14.97
CA THR A 103 3.63 1.25 -15.26
C THR A 103 4.34 1.00 -13.94
N ALA A 104 5.15 -0.06 -13.85
CA ALA A 104 5.78 -0.45 -12.60
C ALA A 104 7.22 -0.92 -12.78
N VAL A 105 8.03 -0.72 -11.74
CA VAL A 105 9.42 -1.20 -11.62
C VAL A 105 9.58 -1.84 -10.25
N GLY A 106 10.09 -3.06 -10.23
CA GLY A 106 10.31 -3.85 -9.03
C GLY A 106 11.73 -4.37 -8.99
N ASN A 107 12.34 -4.32 -7.81
CA ASN A 107 13.70 -4.79 -7.62
C ASN A 107 13.83 -5.54 -6.29
N ARG A 108 14.84 -6.39 -6.23
CA ARG A 108 15.40 -6.90 -4.99
C ARG A 108 16.75 -6.25 -4.72
N SER A 109 16.72 -5.12 -4.02
CA SER A 109 17.87 -4.25 -3.83
C SER A 109 18.69 -4.58 -2.59
N ILE A 110 18.09 -5.13 -1.53
CA ILE A 110 18.77 -5.29 -0.23
C ILE A 110 18.74 -6.71 0.33
N PHE A 111 17.82 -7.55 -0.13
CA PHE A 111 17.71 -8.92 0.34
C PHE A 111 18.35 -9.95 -0.60
N PRO A 112 18.83 -11.08 -0.07
CA PRO A 112 19.43 -12.14 -0.88
C PRO A 112 18.38 -12.91 -1.70
N ASP A 113 18.84 -13.89 -2.47
CA ASP A 113 18.00 -14.75 -3.30
C ASP A 113 17.25 -15.84 -2.50
N ASP A 114 16.56 -15.40 -1.45
CA ASP A 114 15.85 -16.24 -0.48
C ASP A 114 14.34 -15.99 -0.43
N ARG A 115 13.82 -15.36 -1.49
CA ARG A 115 12.44 -14.93 -1.67
C ARG A 115 12.12 -14.81 -3.16
N GLU A 116 10.85 -14.69 -3.50
CA GLU A 116 10.39 -14.44 -4.87
C GLU A 116 9.85 -13.02 -5.07
N VAL A 117 9.45 -12.36 -3.99
CA VAL A 117 8.88 -11.00 -4.03
C VAL A 117 9.97 -9.93 -4.06
N ASP A 118 9.66 -8.81 -4.70
CA ASP A 118 10.49 -7.60 -4.70
C ASP A 118 10.48 -6.93 -3.33
N ASP A 119 11.59 -6.28 -2.99
CA ASP A 119 11.75 -5.52 -1.74
C ASP A 119 11.68 -3.99 -1.96
N HIS A 120 11.71 -3.56 -3.22
CA HIS A 120 11.49 -2.19 -3.65
C HIS A 120 10.54 -2.21 -4.85
N VAL A 121 9.37 -1.59 -4.72
CA VAL A 121 8.39 -1.46 -5.80
C VAL A 121 8.04 0.01 -6.02
N TYR A 122 7.91 0.36 -7.30
CA TYR A 122 7.53 1.69 -7.76
C TYR A 122 6.45 1.52 -8.82
N CYS A 123 5.31 2.20 -8.67
CA CYS A 123 4.22 2.15 -9.62
C CYS A 123 3.76 3.56 -9.99
N MET A 124 3.39 3.77 -11.24
CA MET A 124 2.80 5.00 -11.76
C MET A 124 1.47 4.66 -12.42
N TYR A 125 0.39 5.24 -11.93
CA TYR A 125 -0.95 5.02 -12.44
C TYR A 125 -1.46 6.28 -13.12
N GLU A 126 -2.27 6.08 -14.15
CA GLU A 126 -3.12 7.13 -14.69
C GLU A 126 -4.57 6.85 -14.30
N TYR A 127 -5.26 7.84 -13.75
CA TYR A 127 -6.69 7.82 -13.46
C TYR A 127 -7.42 8.85 -14.32
N PRO A 128 -8.69 8.64 -14.68
CA PRO A 128 -9.48 9.67 -15.35
C PRO A 128 -9.77 10.81 -14.37
N ALA A 129 -9.59 12.06 -14.80
CA ALA A 129 -10.12 13.22 -14.07
C ALA A 129 -11.63 13.42 -14.39
N PRO A 130 -12.36 14.30 -13.68
CA PRO A 130 -13.80 14.49 -13.89
C PRO A 130 -14.20 14.81 -15.33
N ASP A 131 -13.37 15.54 -16.07
CA ASP A 131 -13.57 15.98 -17.46
C ASP A 131 -12.83 15.10 -18.49
N TYR A 132 -12.43 13.88 -18.11
CA TYR A 132 -11.70 12.94 -18.98
C TYR A 132 -12.50 12.53 -20.22
N VAL A 133 -13.83 12.37 -20.08
CA VAL A 133 -14.71 11.93 -21.18
C VAL A 133 -14.73 12.97 -22.30
N GLU A 134 -14.74 14.25 -21.95
CA GLU A 134 -14.69 15.37 -22.90
C GLU A 134 -13.27 15.62 -23.41
N ASN A 135 -12.26 15.38 -22.59
CA ASN A 135 -10.86 15.61 -22.95
C ASN A 135 -9.94 14.50 -22.38
N PRO A 136 -9.50 13.53 -23.21
CA PRO A 136 -8.65 12.42 -22.78
C PRO A 136 -7.27 12.82 -22.22
N ASN A 137 -6.86 14.09 -22.33
CA ASN A 137 -5.65 14.60 -21.67
C ASN A 137 -5.85 14.90 -20.18
N LYS A 138 -7.10 14.91 -19.70
CA LYS A 138 -7.44 15.20 -18.31
C LYS A 138 -7.32 13.94 -17.47
N LYS A 139 -6.11 13.72 -16.97
CA LYS A 139 -5.74 12.57 -16.15
C LYS A 139 -5.14 13.01 -14.83
N ILE A 140 -5.25 12.13 -13.84
CA ILE A 140 -4.58 12.24 -12.55
C ILE A 140 -3.47 11.19 -12.52
N VAL A 141 -2.26 11.59 -12.16
CA VAL A 141 -1.13 10.67 -12.00
C VAL A 141 -0.97 10.33 -10.53
N VAL A 142 -0.94 9.04 -10.21
CA VAL A 142 -0.60 8.54 -8.87
C VAL A 142 0.75 7.85 -8.95
N THR A 143 1.69 8.30 -8.13
CA THR A 143 2.99 7.63 -7.98
C THR A 143 3.03 6.95 -6.63
N TYR A 144 3.27 5.65 -6.65
CA TYR A 144 3.40 4.81 -5.47
C TYR A 144 4.84 4.29 -5.36
N SER A 145 5.38 4.32 -4.15
CA SER A 145 6.65 3.67 -3.83
C SER A 145 6.54 2.95 -2.50
N SER A 146 7.14 1.77 -2.42
CA SER A 146 7.27 1.03 -1.18
C SER A 146 8.58 0.27 -1.20
N ILE A 147 9.38 0.49 -0.16
CA ILE A 147 10.73 -0.05 -0.06
C ILE A 147 10.96 -0.64 1.32
N ASN A 148 11.74 -1.72 1.37
CA ASN A 148 12.25 -2.24 2.62
C ASN A 148 13.59 -1.58 2.99
N GLY A 149 13.90 -1.55 4.28
CA GLY A 149 15.18 -1.06 4.79
C GLY A 149 15.23 0.44 5.10
N ASN A 150 14.19 1.21 4.76
CA ASN A 150 14.07 2.61 5.16
C ASN A 150 12.62 2.94 5.55
N GLY A 151 12.41 3.37 6.79
CA GLY A 151 11.09 3.74 7.33
C GLY A 151 10.90 5.25 7.53
N PHE A 152 11.80 6.07 6.99
CA PHE A 152 11.67 7.52 7.08
C PHE A 152 10.36 7.99 6.41
N GLY A 153 9.64 8.90 7.07
CA GLY A 153 8.37 9.45 6.57
C GLY A 153 7.14 8.56 6.81
N GLY A 154 7.30 7.29 7.20
CA GLY A 154 6.18 6.40 7.44
C GLY A 154 5.34 6.13 6.18
N TYR A 155 4.01 6.25 6.29
CA TYR A 155 3.07 6.12 5.18
C TYR A 155 2.14 7.34 5.13
N GLY A 156 1.68 7.68 3.93
CA GLY A 156 0.81 8.82 3.70
C GLY A 156 0.70 9.22 2.23
N GLU A 157 -0.13 10.23 1.97
CA GLU A 157 -0.46 10.72 0.64
C GLU A 157 -0.10 12.20 0.51
N VAL A 158 0.51 12.55 -0.63
CA VAL A 158 0.73 13.93 -1.03
C VAL A 158 -0.20 14.22 -2.20
N VAL A 159 -1.29 14.95 -1.95
CA VAL A 159 -2.27 15.33 -2.97
C VAL A 159 -1.94 16.73 -3.47
N MET A 160 -1.49 16.82 -4.72
CA MET A 160 -1.07 18.06 -5.35
C MET A 160 -2.14 18.55 -6.33
N GLY A 161 -2.71 19.73 -6.06
CA GLY A 161 -3.67 20.40 -6.93
C GLY A 161 -3.11 21.69 -7.52
N THR A 162 -3.85 22.30 -8.44
CA THR A 162 -3.48 23.58 -9.07
C THR A 162 -3.61 24.78 -8.13
N GLU A 163 -4.20 24.62 -6.95
CA GLU A 163 -4.44 25.71 -5.98
C GLU A 163 -3.76 25.48 -4.62
N GLY A 164 -3.17 24.31 -4.42
CA GLY A 164 -2.51 23.96 -3.16
C GLY A 164 -2.18 22.47 -3.07
N THR A 165 -1.57 22.11 -1.94
CA THR A 165 -1.09 20.75 -1.67
C THR A 165 -1.58 20.30 -0.30
N LEU A 166 -2.09 19.06 -0.22
CA LEU A 166 -2.44 18.39 1.02
C LEU A 166 -1.42 17.28 1.29
N LEU A 167 -0.83 17.27 2.49
CA LEU A 167 -0.06 16.16 2.99
C LEU A 167 -0.90 15.47 4.07
N LEU A 168 -1.19 14.19 3.88
CA LEU A 168 -1.79 13.32 4.88
C LEU A 168 -0.73 12.32 5.33
N GLU A 169 -0.42 12.30 6.63
CA GLU A 169 0.51 11.32 7.20
C GLU A 169 -0.21 10.44 8.22
N GLN A 170 -0.02 9.13 8.10
CA GLN A 170 -0.52 8.13 9.04
C GLN A 170 -2.02 8.23 9.34
N GLU A 171 -2.81 8.69 8.37
CA GLU A 171 -4.27 8.94 8.48
C GLU A 171 -4.65 9.99 9.55
N GLN A 172 -3.67 10.61 10.21
CA GLN A 172 -3.88 11.42 11.42
C GLN A 172 -3.42 12.86 11.24
N ASN A 173 -2.28 13.09 10.60
CA ASN A 173 -1.71 14.43 10.49
C ASN A 173 -2.03 15.01 9.12
N VAL A 174 -2.71 16.16 9.12
CA VAL A 174 -3.12 16.85 7.89
C VAL A 174 -2.41 18.18 7.82
N MET A 175 -1.67 18.41 6.74
CA MET A 175 -1.03 19.69 6.46
C MET A 175 -1.55 20.21 5.13
N LEU A 176 -2.13 21.41 5.14
CA LEU A 176 -2.69 22.03 3.94
C LEU A 176 -1.88 23.26 3.56
N TYR A 177 -1.21 23.19 2.42
CA TYR A 177 -0.40 24.28 1.89
C TYR A 177 -1.21 25.04 0.85
N LYS A 178 -1.59 26.28 1.18
CA LYS A 178 -2.31 27.16 0.27
C LYS A 178 -1.34 27.82 -0.70
N GLY A 179 -1.71 27.84 -1.98
CA GLY A 179 -0.98 28.50 -3.03
C GLY A 179 -0.15 27.52 -3.85
N SER A 180 -0.24 27.66 -5.16
CA SER A 180 0.54 26.91 -6.15
C SER A 180 1.71 27.75 -6.67
N SER A 181 2.29 28.60 -5.83
CA SER A 181 3.13 29.72 -6.23
C SER A 181 4.12 29.31 -7.33
N ARG A 182 3.89 29.85 -8.54
CA ARG A 182 4.65 29.54 -9.76
C ARG A 182 5.91 30.41 -9.87
N ASP A 183 6.25 31.12 -8.79
CA ASP A 183 7.22 32.20 -8.77
C ASP A 183 8.60 31.65 -8.38
N THR A 184 9.34 31.15 -9.35
CA THR A 184 10.77 30.83 -9.21
C THR A 184 11.58 32.11 -9.35
N ARG A 185 11.77 32.86 -8.26
CA ARG A 185 12.74 33.97 -8.22
C ARG A 185 14.10 33.46 -7.78
N VAL A 186 15.07 33.46 -8.70
CA VAL A 186 16.48 33.28 -8.35
C VAL A 186 16.97 34.58 -7.73
N THR A 187 17.23 34.56 -6.42
CA THR A 187 17.76 35.74 -5.72
C THR A 187 19.27 35.77 -5.84
N VAL A 188 19.81 36.83 -6.47
CA VAL A 188 21.25 37.10 -6.51
C VAL A 188 21.60 37.94 -5.28
N SER A 189 22.39 37.39 -4.37
CA SER A 189 22.93 38.13 -3.22
C SER A 189 24.42 38.44 -3.43
N LYS A 190 24.93 39.52 -2.82
CA LYS A 190 26.37 39.81 -2.80
C LYS A 190 26.99 39.21 -1.55
N SER A 191 28.05 38.43 -1.71
CA SER A 191 28.86 37.96 -0.58
C SER A 191 29.57 39.14 0.10
N LYS A 192 30.12 38.90 1.29
CA LYS A 192 30.98 39.89 1.98
C LYS A 192 32.24 40.28 1.17
N SER A 193 32.63 39.48 0.17
CA SER A 193 33.74 39.77 -0.76
C SER A 193 33.28 40.45 -2.06
N GLY A 194 31.98 40.75 -2.23
CA GLY A 194 31.46 41.47 -3.40
C GLY A 194 31.14 40.59 -4.61
N GLU A 195 31.33 39.28 -4.52
CA GLU A 195 30.98 38.32 -5.57
C GLU A 195 29.47 38.01 -5.53
N ALA A 196 28.87 37.85 -6.71
CA ALA A 196 27.48 37.45 -6.84
C ALA A 196 27.34 35.97 -6.46
N VAL A 197 26.55 35.70 -5.42
CA VAL A 197 26.18 34.35 -5.00
C VAL A 197 24.74 34.12 -5.43
N LEU A 198 24.57 33.11 -6.28
CA LEU A 198 23.27 32.60 -6.70
C LEU A 198 22.80 31.58 -5.67
N ASP A 199 21.67 31.84 -5.02
CA ASP A 199 20.97 30.79 -4.30
C ASP A 199 20.18 29.96 -5.31
N THR A 200 20.66 28.76 -5.58
CA THR A 200 20.06 27.80 -6.52
C THR A 200 19.20 26.75 -5.80
N THR A 201 19.05 26.87 -4.48
CA THR A 201 18.33 25.89 -3.66
C THR A 201 16.83 26.20 -3.50
N GLU A 202 16.40 27.42 -3.86
CA GLU A 202 15.01 27.86 -3.78
C GLU A 202 14.19 27.34 -4.98
N SER A 203 13.48 26.24 -4.77
CA SER A 203 12.31 25.85 -5.57
C SER A 203 11.08 25.83 -4.67
N GLY A 204 10.51 27.00 -4.37
CA GLY A 204 9.21 27.07 -3.70
C GLY A 204 8.98 28.30 -2.83
N GLY A 205 8.68 29.45 -3.43
CA GLY A 205 8.18 30.61 -2.70
C GLY A 205 6.72 30.42 -2.30
N ALA A 206 6.43 29.71 -1.21
CA ALA A 206 5.13 29.80 -0.53
C ALA A 206 5.26 29.47 0.96
N GLY A 207 4.96 30.47 1.81
CA GLY A 207 4.86 30.28 3.25
C GLY A 207 3.83 29.20 3.59
N SER A 208 4.21 28.28 4.46
CA SER A 208 3.32 27.30 5.07
C SER A 208 2.14 28.03 5.73
N VAL A 209 0.91 27.72 5.31
CA VAL A 209 -0.29 28.16 6.04
C VAL A 209 -0.75 26.98 6.89
N ALA A 210 -0.33 26.97 8.16
CA ALA A 210 -0.76 26.06 9.23
C ALA A 210 -0.75 24.54 8.93
N ALA A 211 0.13 23.80 9.61
CA ALA A 211 -0.21 22.43 10.00
C ALA A 211 -1.54 22.52 10.79
N VAL A 212 -2.59 21.88 10.27
CA VAL A 212 -3.83 21.73 11.03
C VAL A 212 -3.75 20.33 11.63
N PRO A 213 -3.18 20.16 12.84
CA PRO A 213 -3.27 18.87 13.49
C PRO A 213 -4.77 18.53 13.57
N THR A 214 -5.16 17.30 13.24
CA THR A 214 -6.57 16.87 13.29
C THR A 214 -7.18 17.07 14.69
N THR A 215 -6.35 17.20 15.72
CA THR A 215 -6.74 17.60 17.07
C THR A 215 -7.21 19.06 17.20
N ALA A 216 -6.87 19.95 16.25
CA ALA A 216 -7.29 21.36 16.24
C ALA A 216 -8.70 21.59 15.64
N SER A 217 -9.30 20.55 15.04
CA SER A 217 -10.68 20.58 14.53
C SER A 217 -11.64 20.02 15.57
N GLY A 218 -11.66 20.62 16.77
CA GLY A 218 -12.29 20.13 18.01
C GLY A 218 -13.81 19.84 17.99
N LYS A 219 -14.32 18.92 17.17
CA LYS A 219 -15.73 18.45 17.25
C LYS A 219 -15.99 16.96 17.06
N ALA A 220 -15.02 16.13 16.66
CA ALA A 220 -15.19 14.68 16.66
C ALA A 220 -13.94 14.01 17.24
N PRO A 221 -14.09 12.93 18.03
CA PRO A 221 -12.96 12.09 18.35
C PRO A 221 -12.32 11.59 17.03
N PRO A 222 -10.99 11.40 16.97
CA PRO A 222 -10.37 10.76 15.83
C PRO A 222 -11.10 9.43 15.55
N SER A 223 -11.32 9.12 14.26
CA SER A 223 -12.01 7.89 13.86
C SER A 223 -11.41 6.70 14.59
N ARG A 224 -12.28 5.82 15.10
CA ARG A 224 -11.84 4.56 15.73
C ARG A 224 -11.47 3.49 14.69
N GLY A 225 -11.39 3.87 13.41
CA GLY A 225 -10.99 3.04 12.28
C GLY A 225 -11.76 1.73 12.25
N TYR A 226 -11.06 0.63 12.52
CA TYR A 226 -11.62 -0.72 12.59
C TYR A 226 -12.88 -0.85 13.46
N THR A 227 -12.96 -0.12 14.58
CA THR A 227 -14.13 -0.23 15.47
C THR A 227 -15.40 0.26 14.78
N GLU A 228 -15.30 1.37 14.03
CA GLU A 228 -16.44 1.96 13.32
C GLU A 228 -16.88 1.09 12.14
N GLU A 229 -15.92 0.54 11.38
CA GLU A 229 -16.22 -0.39 10.29
C GLU A 229 -16.88 -1.68 10.80
N MET A 230 -16.41 -2.24 11.91
CA MET A 230 -17.02 -3.43 12.53
C MET A 230 -18.42 -3.13 13.11
N GLU A 231 -18.60 -1.98 13.76
CA GLU A 231 -19.91 -1.54 14.25
C GLU A 231 -20.89 -1.33 13.09
N HIS A 232 -20.45 -0.70 12.00
CA HIS A 232 -21.25 -0.50 10.80
C HIS A 232 -21.63 -1.83 10.14
N TRP A 233 -20.68 -2.75 9.98
CA TRP A 233 -20.95 -4.08 9.46
C TRP A 233 -21.98 -4.85 10.33
N ALA A 234 -21.80 -4.81 11.65
CA ALA A 234 -22.74 -5.42 12.58
C ALA A 234 -24.12 -4.72 12.59
N TRP A 235 -24.18 -3.43 12.25
CA TRP A 235 -25.42 -2.69 12.06
C TRP A 235 -26.12 -3.09 10.75
N CYS A 236 -25.39 -3.22 9.63
CA CYS A 236 -25.92 -3.69 8.35
C CYS A 236 -26.57 -5.08 8.48
N ILE A 237 -25.92 -6.01 9.20
CA ILE A 237 -26.47 -7.35 9.48
C ILE A 237 -27.79 -7.27 10.24
N ARG A 238 -27.89 -6.36 11.22
CA ARG A 238 -29.11 -6.19 12.04
C ARG A 238 -30.21 -5.41 11.33
N ASN A 239 -29.89 -4.69 10.27
CA ASN A 239 -30.83 -3.85 9.52
C ASN A 239 -30.77 -4.23 8.03
N PRO A 240 -31.17 -5.46 7.67
CA PRO A 240 -31.03 -5.97 6.32
C PRO A 240 -31.88 -5.16 5.35
N ASP A 241 -31.22 -4.42 4.47
CA ASP A 241 -31.82 -3.64 3.39
C ASP A 241 -30.80 -3.51 2.24
N PRO A 242 -31.21 -3.57 0.96
CA PRO A 242 -30.30 -3.33 -0.17
C PRO A 242 -29.54 -2.00 -0.10
N ALA A 243 -30.09 -0.97 0.53
CA ALA A 243 -29.43 0.32 0.75
C ALA A 243 -28.43 0.31 1.92
N ASN A 244 -28.56 -0.63 2.86
CA ASN A 244 -27.73 -0.73 4.07
C ASN A 244 -26.53 -1.66 3.82
N GLN A 245 -25.63 -1.25 2.94
CA GLN A 245 -24.41 -2.01 2.64
C GLN A 245 -23.20 -1.49 3.42
N PRO A 246 -22.26 -2.37 3.79
CA PRO A 246 -20.94 -1.95 4.26
C PRO A 246 -20.29 -0.97 3.28
N ARG A 247 -19.49 -0.03 3.79
CA ARG A 247 -18.78 0.94 2.95
C ARG A 247 -17.79 0.24 2.01
N CYS A 248 -17.10 -0.77 2.53
CA CYS A 248 -16.29 -1.70 1.76
C CYS A 248 -17.14 -2.90 1.32
N LYS A 249 -17.94 -2.71 0.27
CA LYS A 249 -18.73 -3.77 -0.36
C LYS A 249 -17.86 -4.61 -1.32
N PRO A 250 -18.31 -5.81 -1.75
CA PRO A 250 -17.50 -6.72 -2.56
C PRO A 250 -16.88 -6.09 -3.82
N GLU A 251 -17.58 -5.17 -4.49
CA GLU A 251 -17.08 -4.51 -5.70
C GLU A 251 -15.95 -3.52 -5.41
N VAL A 252 -15.94 -2.92 -4.22
CA VAL A 252 -14.83 -2.05 -3.76
C VAL A 252 -13.60 -2.92 -3.51
N ALA A 253 -13.77 -4.01 -2.76
CA ALA A 253 -12.69 -4.96 -2.46
C ALA A 253 -12.12 -5.62 -3.72
N LEU A 254 -12.98 -6.02 -4.67
CA LEU A 254 -12.56 -6.57 -5.96
C LEU A 254 -11.71 -5.56 -6.73
N ALA A 255 -12.12 -4.28 -6.74
CA ALA A 255 -11.37 -3.26 -7.45
C ALA A 255 -9.95 -3.09 -6.88
N ASP A 256 -9.78 -3.08 -5.56
CA ASP A 256 -8.45 -3.00 -4.95
C ASP A 256 -7.60 -4.24 -5.21
N ALA A 257 -8.21 -5.42 -5.16
CA ALA A 257 -7.54 -6.68 -5.49
C ALA A 257 -7.05 -6.69 -6.95
N VAL A 258 -7.88 -6.21 -7.89
CA VAL A 258 -7.51 -6.09 -9.31
C VAL A 258 -6.37 -5.10 -9.50
N ILE A 259 -6.41 -3.94 -8.82
CA ILE A 259 -5.34 -2.95 -8.89
C ILE A 259 -4.02 -3.56 -8.40
N ALA A 260 -4.00 -4.19 -7.22
CA ALA A 260 -2.80 -4.83 -6.70
C ALA A 260 -2.28 -5.95 -7.62
N LEU A 261 -3.19 -6.78 -8.15
CA LEU A 261 -2.83 -7.89 -9.04
C LEU A 261 -2.23 -7.40 -10.37
N VAL A 262 -2.87 -6.43 -11.03
CA VAL A 262 -2.38 -5.87 -12.29
C VAL A 262 -1.03 -5.17 -12.08
N SER A 263 -0.82 -4.52 -10.93
CA SER A 263 0.48 -3.94 -10.60
C SER A 263 1.56 -5.00 -10.44
N ASN A 264 1.25 -6.14 -9.81
CA ASN A 264 2.17 -7.28 -9.78
C ASN A 264 2.46 -7.85 -11.17
N VAL A 265 1.46 -7.91 -12.06
CA VAL A 265 1.66 -8.30 -13.46
C VAL A 265 2.59 -7.31 -14.17
N ALA A 266 2.40 -6.00 -13.96
CA ALA A 266 3.25 -4.96 -14.52
C ALA A 266 4.70 -5.03 -14.00
N LEU A 267 4.89 -5.30 -12.70
CA LEU A 267 6.22 -5.51 -12.11
C LEU A 267 6.96 -6.68 -12.81
N LYS A 268 6.28 -7.84 -12.91
CA LYS A 268 6.85 -9.06 -13.53
C LYS A 268 7.14 -8.91 -15.01
N LYS A 269 6.35 -8.11 -15.73
CA LYS A 269 6.46 -7.94 -17.19
C LYS A 269 7.07 -6.60 -17.59
N SER A 270 7.69 -5.87 -16.67
CA SER A 270 8.19 -4.50 -16.92
C SER A 270 9.11 -4.35 -18.14
N GLY A 271 9.89 -5.40 -18.47
CA GLY A 271 10.74 -5.44 -19.67
C GLY A 271 10.02 -5.76 -20.99
N GLU A 272 8.86 -6.42 -20.94
CA GLU A 272 8.08 -6.85 -22.13
C GLU A 272 6.88 -5.94 -22.40
N GLN A 273 6.22 -5.53 -21.31
CA GLN A 273 5.01 -4.71 -21.30
C GLN A 273 5.19 -3.58 -20.29
N PRO A 274 5.85 -2.48 -20.68
CA PRO A 274 6.19 -1.39 -19.77
C PRO A 274 4.96 -0.60 -19.29
N ARG A 275 3.81 -0.78 -19.94
CA ARG A 275 2.53 -0.17 -19.54
C ARG A 275 1.41 -1.17 -19.73
N VAL A 276 0.61 -1.36 -18.70
CA VAL A 276 -0.55 -2.26 -18.69
C VAL A 276 -1.82 -1.43 -18.61
N ASP A 277 -2.69 -1.58 -19.60
CA ASP A 277 -4.04 -0.99 -19.58
C ASP A 277 -4.97 -1.85 -18.71
N PHE A 278 -5.70 -1.18 -17.83
CA PHE A 278 -6.77 -1.80 -17.06
C PHE A 278 -7.99 -2.02 -17.95
N LYS A 279 -8.63 -3.18 -17.79
CA LYS A 279 -9.85 -3.51 -18.53
C LYS A 279 -11.06 -3.48 -17.62
N GLU A 280 -12.18 -2.97 -18.13
CA GLU A 280 -13.40 -2.80 -17.34
C GLU A 280 -13.94 -4.13 -16.80
N GLU A 281 -13.85 -5.19 -17.61
CA GLU A 281 -14.32 -6.53 -17.29
C GLU A 281 -13.55 -7.20 -16.13
N TRP A 282 -12.36 -6.71 -15.79
CA TRP A 282 -11.62 -7.21 -14.62
C TRP A 282 -12.22 -6.74 -13.31
N PHE A 283 -12.99 -5.65 -13.34
CA PHE A 283 -13.62 -5.06 -12.17
C PHE A 283 -15.11 -5.41 -12.05
N ASP A 284 -15.63 -6.21 -12.96
CA ASP A 284 -17.01 -6.68 -12.91
C ASP A 284 -17.07 -7.96 -12.08
N ILE A 285 -17.83 -7.95 -11.00
CA ILE A 285 -17.95 -9.08 -10.08
C ILE A 285 -18.66 -10.28 -10.73
N GLU A 286 -19.44 -10.04 -11.78
CA GLU A 286 -20.15 -11.07 -12.54
C GLU A 286 -19.31 -11.62 -13.72
N SER A 287 -18.07 -11.12 -13.90
CA SER A 287 -17.17 -11.51 -14.98
C SER A 287 -16.10 -12.48 -14.49
N ASP A 288 -15.96 -13.62 -15.19
CA ASP A 288 -14.86 -14.58 -14.97
C ASP A 288 -13.53 -14.13 -15.59
N VAL A 289 -13.48 -12.98 -16.27
CA VAL A 289 -12.26 -12.50 -16.94
C VAL A 289 -11.32 -11.90 -15.90
N THR A 290 -10.12 -12.47 -15.80
CA THR A 290 -9.10 -11.99 -14.87
C THR A 290 -7.88 -11.40 -15.60
N PRO A 291 -7.10 -10.53 -14.92
CA PRO A 291 -5.85 -10.01 -15.48
C PRO A 291 -4.85 -11.07 -15.94
N GLU A 292 -4.83 -12.21 -15.25
CA GLU A 292 -3.92 -13.33 -15.54
C GLU A 292 -4.47 -14.29 -16.61
N GLY A 293 -5.73 -14.12 -17.03
CA GLY A 293 -6.40 -15.01 -17.98
C GLY A 293 -6.81 -16.37 -17.40
N VAL A 294 -6.71 -16.53 -16.08
CA VAL A 294 -7.13 -17.75 -15.36
C VAL A 294 -8.54 -17.54 -14.81
N LYS A 295 -9.48 -18.38 -15.22
CA LYS A 295 -10.87 -18.31 -14.73
C LYS A 295 -10.97 -18.83 -13.30
N PRO A 296 -11.91 -18.30 -12.48
CA PRO A 296 -12.22 -18.85 -11.18
C PRO A 296 -12.63 -20.33 -11.29
N ASP A 297 -12.04 -21.18 -10.44
CA ASP A 297 -12.44 -22.58 -10.33
C ASP A 297 -13.53 -22.74 -9.29
N LEU A 298 -14.78 -22.80 -9.75
CA LEU A 298 -15.96 -22.96 -8.91
C LEU A 298 -16.19 -24.42 -8.47
N GLN A 299 -15.38 -25.38 -8.94
CA GLN A 299 -15.56 -26.81 -8.67
C GLN A 299 -14.70 -27.33 -7.53
N ARG A 300 -13.88 -26.47 -6.90
CA ARG A 300 -13.02 -26.85 -5.78
C ARG A 300 -13.84 -27.49 -4.66
N GLU A 301 -13.40 -28.67 -4.21
CA GLU A 301 -14.05 -29.40 -3.11
C GLU A 301 -14.17 -28.55 -1.84
N GLN A 302 -13.23 -27.65 -1.60
CA GLN A 302 -13.25 -26.73 -0.44
C GLN A 302 -14.39 -25.71 -0.47
N TYR A 303 -15.03 -25.48 -1.63
CA TYR A 303 -16.16 -24.55 -1.77
C TYR A 303 -17.51 -25.24 -1.65
N LYS A 304 -17.54 -26.58 -1.58
CA LYS A 304 -18.76 -27.34 -1.36
C LYS A 304 -19.06 -27.35 0.14
N ILE A 305 -20.11 -26.64 0.53
CA ILE A 305 -20.63 -26.58 1.91
C ILE A 305 -21.48 -27.83 2.19
#